data_AF-A0A9D9TU84-F1
#
_entry.id   AF-A0A9D9TU84-F1
#
_cell.length_a   1.000
_cell.length_b   1.000
_cell.length_c   1.000
_cell.angle_alpha   90.00
_cell.angle_beta   90.00
_cell.angle_gamma   90.00
#
_symmetry.space_group_name_H-M   'P 1'
#
loop_
_entity.id
_entity.type
_entity.pdbx_description
1 polymer ?
#
loop_
_entity_poly.entity_id
_entity_poly.type
_entity_poly.pdbx_seq_one_letter_code
_entity_poly.pdbx_strand_id
1 'polypeptide(L)'
;MPTRPARRRRRGFTLIELMVVLVIIGVLGALIVPNLIDRADDARVTAARTDVNNLVQALKLYKLDNQRYPSAEQGLEALVAKPTAGAVPPNWKPYVDKLPADPWGRQYQYLNPGVKGDIDVFSFGADGQPGGEGNDADVGSWQ
;
A
#
# COMPACT_ATOMS: atom_id res chain seq x y z
N MET A 1 38.42 -70.08 -28.71
CA MET A 1 39.01 -69.14 -27.73
C MET A 1 37.95 -68.10 -27.36
N PRO A 2 37.50 -67.96 -26.10
CA PRO A 2 36.58 -66.88 -25.76
C PRO A 2 37.35 -65.64 -25.29
N THR A 3 37.14 -64.51 -25.98
CA THR A 3 37.62 -63.19 -25.57
C THR A 3 36.74 -62.65 -24.44
N ARG A 4 37.32 -62.37 -23.27
CA ARG A 4 36.59 -61.83 -22.11
C ARG A 4 36.24 -60.35 -22.32
N PRO A 5 34.98 -59.93 -22.08
CA PRO A 5 34.59 -58.52 -22.19
C PRO A 5 35.23 -57.70 -21.06
N ALA A 6 35.82 -56.55 -21.42
CA ALA A 6 36.37 -55.61 -20.45
C ALA A 6 35.24 -54.95 -19.64
N ARG A 7 35.20 -55.20 -18.33
CA ARG A 7 34.27 -54.50 -17.42
C ARG A 7 34.58 -53.01 -17.43
N ARG A 8 33.66 -52.20 -17.97
CA ARG A 8 33.63 -50.74 -17.72
C ARG A 8 33.55 -50.53 -16.21
N ARG A 9 34.59 -49.91 -15.63
CA ARG A 9 34.55 -49.50 -14.22
C ARG A 9 33.48 -48.42 -14.07
N ARG A 10 32.44 -48.70 -13.30
CA ARG A 10 31.52 -47.67 -12.82
C ARG A 10 32.31 -46.76 -11.87
N ARG A 11 32.50 -45.50 -12.23
CA ARG A 11 33.01 -44.49 -11.29
C ARG A 11 31.86 -44.15 -10.34
N GLY A 12 32.05 -44.45 -9.05
CA GLY A 12 31.13 -44.04 -7.99
C GLY A 12 31.44 -42.60 -7.55
N PHE A 13 30.44 -41.95 -6.98
CA PHE A 13 30.60 -40.63 -6.35
C PHE A 13 31.58 -40.70 -5.18
N THR A 14 32.43 -39.69 -5.05
CA THR A 14 33.30 -39.53 -3.88
C THR A 14 32.59 -38.76 -2.77
N LEU A 15 32.97 -39.00 -1.52
CA LEU A 15 32.50 -38.20 -0.37
C LEU A 15 32.86 -36.71 -0.56
N ILE A 16 34.01 -36.44 -1.17
CA ILE A 16 34.49 -35.08 -1.43
C ILE A 16 33.54 -34.34 -2.39
N GLU A 17 33.07 -34.98 -3.47
CA GLU A 17 32.09 -34.37 -4.38
C GLU A 17 30.80 -33.99 -3.65
N LEU A 18 30.30 -34.87 -2.78
CA LEU A 18 29.09 -34.60 -2.01
C LEU A 18 29.30 -33.41 -1.04
N MET A 19 30.46 -33.37 -0.37
CA MET A 19 30.81 -32.27 0.54
C MET A 19 30.85 -30.93 -0.19
N VAL A 20 31.49 -30.87 -1.37
CA VAL A 20 31.55 -29.64 -2.17
C VAL A 20 30.15 -29.19 -2.60
N VAL A 21 29.28 -30.11 -3.02
CA VAL A 21 27.90 -29.79 -3.41
C VAL A 21 27.11 -29.22 -2.22
N LEU A 22 27.23 -29.83 -1.04
CA LEU A 22 26.55 -29.34 0.17
C LEU A 22 27.03 -27.95 0.59
N VAL A 23 28.34 -27.68 0.44
CA VAL A 23 28.90 -26.34 0.70
C VAL A 23 28.33 -25.31 -0.29
N ILE A 24 28.30 -25.63 -1.59
CA ILE A 24 27.74 -24.71 -2.61
C ILE A 24 26.26 -24.45 -2.35
N ILE A 25 25.46 -25.49 -2.03
CA ILE A 25 24.03 -25.33 -1.70
C ILE A 25 23.86 -24.48 -0.42
N GLY A 26 24.69 -24.69 0.60
CA GLY A 26 24.66 -23.89 1.83
C GLY A 26 24.97 -22.41 1.59
N VAL A 27 25.99 -22.12 0.76
CA VAL A 27 26.35 -20.75 0.39
C VAL A 27 25.27 -20.10 -0.47
N LEU A 28 24.77 -20.79 -1.49
CA LEU A 28 23.72 -20.27 -2.36
C LEU A 28 22.42 -20.04 -1.56
N GLY A 29 22.03 -20.98 -0.71
CA GLY A 29 20.83 -20.87 0.14
C GLY A 29 20.86 -19.65 1.07
N ALA A 30 22.04 -19.25 1.55
CA ALA A 30 22.19 -18.06 2.39
C ALA A 30 22.05 -16.72 1.63
N LEU A 31 22.24 -16.72 0.31
CA LEU A 31 22.22 -15.50 -0.51
C LEU A 31 20.84 -15.18 -1.12
N ILE A 32 19.89 -16.12 -1.05
CA ILE A 32 18.55 -15.96 -1.62
C ILE A 32 17.57 -15.55 -0.51
N VAL A 33 17.61 -14.28 -0.14
CA VAL A 33 16.49 -13.60 0.54
C VAL A 33 16.10 -12.43 -0.34
N PRO A 34 15.08 -12.55 -1.21
CA PRO A 34 14.64 -11.40 -1.98
C PRO A 34 13.97 -10.38 -1.05
N ASN A 35 14.42 -9.13 -1.10
CA ASN A 35 13.76 -7.94 -0.52
C ASN A 35 12.46 -7.60 -1.28
N LEU A 36 11.55 -8.56 -1.40
CA LEU A 36 10.28 -8.36 -2.11
C LEU A 36 9.27 -7.58 -1.27
N ILE A 37 9.47 -7.57 0.06
CA ILE A 37 8.57 -6.93 1.03
C ILE A 37 8.61 -5.40 0.87
N ASP A 38 9.81 -4.81 0.75
CA ASP A 38 9.98 -3.35 0.65
C ASP A 38 9.22 -2.74 -0.54
N ARG A 39 9.20 -3.43 -1.69
CA ARG A 39 8.51 -2.94 -2.90
C ARG A 39 6.98 -2.96 -2.77
N ALA A 40 6.43 -3.92 -2.02
CA ALA A 40 5.01 -3.99 -1.81
C ALA A 40 4.53 -2.84 -0.93
N ASP A 41 5.33 -2.46 0.06
CA ASP A 41 5.00 -1.35 0.95
C ASP A 41 5.17 0.02 0.27
N ASP A 42 6.20 0.22 -0.54
CA ASP A 42 6.33 1.43 -1.38
C ASP A 42 5.10 1.62 -2.30
N ALA A 43 4.62 0.51 -2.87
CA ALA A 43 3.43 0.53 -3.72
C ALA A 43 2.16 0.91 -2.93
N ARG A 44 2.04 0.47 -1.67
CA ARG A 44 0.96 0.87 -0.77
C ARG A 44 1.03 2.37 -0.50
N VAL A 45 2.17 2.91 -0.08
CA VAL A 45 2.30 4.35 0.18
C VAL A 45 1.94 5.17 -1.06
N THR A 46 2.39 4.73 -2.24
CA THR A 46 2.06 5.39 -3.52
C THR A 46 0.55 5.35 -3.81
N ALA A 47 -0.09 4.18 -3.64
CA ALA A 47 -1.54 4.06 -3.80
C ALA A 47 -2.30 4.96 -2.83
N ALA A 48 -1.87 5.02 -1.56
CA ALA A 48 -2.47 5.90 -0.57
C ALA A 48 -2.39 7.37 -0.97
N ARG A 49 -1.25 7.82 -1.50
CA ARG A 49 -1.08 9.19 -2.02
C ARG A 49 -2.02 9.48 -3.19
N THR A 50 -2.16 8.53 -4.12
CA THR A 50 -3.09 8.67 -5.25
C THR A 50 -4.52 8.82 -4.77
N ASP A 51 -4.97 8.00 -3.83
CA ASP A 51 -6.32 8.05 -3.29
C ASP A 51 -6.58 9.35 -2.53
N VAL A 52 -5.64 9.79 -1.68
CA VAL A 52 -5.71 11.11 -1.00
C VAL A 52 -5.87 12.23 -2.02
N ASN A 53 -5.07 12.24 -3.09
CA ASN A 53 -5.16 13.26 -4.14
C ASN A 53 -6.53 13.24 -4.84
N ASN A 54 -7.07 12.06 -5.15
CA ASN A 54 -8.38 11.92 -5.77
C ASN A 54 -9.50 12.43 -4.85
N LEU A 55 -9.44 12.08 -3.56
CA LEU A 55 -10.40 12.57 -2.55
C LEU A 55 -10.34 14.08 -2.38
N VAL A 56 -9.13 14.67 -2.33
CA VAL A 56 -8.95 16.13 -2.26
C VAL A 56 -9.53 16.82 -3.51
N GLN A 57 -9.35 16.24 -4.70
CA GLN A 57 -9.96 16.78 -5.93
C GLN A 57 -11.48 16.73 -5.87
N ALA A 58 -12.07 15.62 -5.41
CA ALA A 58 -13.51 15.50 -5.21
C ALA A 58 -14.04 16.53 -4.19
N LEU A 59 -13.33 16.76 -3.09
CA LEU A 59 -13.67 17.78 -2.09
C LEU A 59 -13.60 19.19 -2.67
N LYS A 60 -12.61 19.49 -3.53
CA LYS A 60 -12.52 20.79 -4.22
C LYS A 60 -13.71 21.00 -5.16
N LEU A 61 -14.14 19.97 -5.89
CA LEU A 61 -15.35 20.03 -6.71
C LEU A 61 -16.61 20.22 -5.86
N TYR A 62 -16.71 19.53 -4.73
CA TYR A 62 -17.80 19.74 -3.76
C TYR A 62 -17.85 21.19 -3.30
N LYS A 63 -16.69 21.77 -2.92
CA LYS A 63 -16.60 23.19 -2.53
C LYS A 63 -16.95 24.13 -3.68
N LEU A 64 -16.60 23.79 -4.92
CA LEU A 64 -16.95 24.62 -6.07
C LEU A 64 -18.47 24.71 -6.26
N ASP A 65 -19.19 23.60 -6.17
CA ASP A 65 -20.63 23.57 -6.37
C ASP A 65 -21.42 24.11 -5.17
N ASN A 66 -20.93 23.87 -3.96
CA ASN A 66 -21.65 24.15 -2.70
C ASN A 66 -21.07 25.32 -1.90
N GLN A 67 -20.01 25.95 -2.42
CA GLN A 67 -19.26 27.07 -1.83
C GLN A 67 -18.58 26.79 -0.48
N ARG A 68 -18.56 25.53 -0.03
CA ARG A 68 -17.94 25.08 1.21
C ARG A 68 -17.57 23.61 1.14
N TYR A 69 -16.59 23.20 1.94
CA TYR A 69 -16.29 21.78 2.14
C TYR A 69 -17.35 21.11 3.04
N PRO A 70 -17.47 19.77 3.04
CA PRO A 70 -18.25 19.03 4.02
C PRO A 70 -17.80 19.34 5.46
N SER A 71 -18.71 19.40 6.42
CA SER A 71 -18.30 19.54 7.83
C SER A 71 -17.66 18.26 8.37
N ALA A 72 -16.95 18.36 9.50
CA ALA A 72 -16.38 17.19 10.18
C ALA A 72 -17.41 16.08 10.44
N GLU A 73 -18.64 16.44 10.84
CA GLU A 73 -19.74 15.49 11.06
C GLU A 73 -20.25 14.83 9.77
N GLN A 74 -20.11 15.52 8.63
CA GLN A 74 -20.55 15.01 7.33
C GLN A 74 -19.50 14.09 6.71
N GLY A 75 -18.22 14.31 7.05
CA GLY A 75 -17.12 13.45 6.65
C GLY A 75 -16.90 13.37 5.14
N LEU A 76 -16.19 12.32 4.74
CA LEU A 76 -15.99 11.97 3.33
C LEU A 76 -17.25 11.34 2.73
N GLU A 77 -18.17 10.86 3.55
CA GLU A 77 -19.44 10.26 3.16
C GLU A 77 -20.29 11.23 2.34
N ALA A 78 -20.14 12.54 2.58
CA ALA A 78 -20.76 13.61 1.80
C ALA A 78 -20.37 13.61 0.31
N LEU A 79 -19.27 12.93 -0.07
CA LEU A 79 -18.85 12.78 -1.46
C LEU A 79 -19.65 11.68 -2.20
N VAL A 80 -20.17 10.70 -1.47
CA VAL A 80 -20.91 9.55 -2.05
C VAL A 80 -22.41 9.74 -1.91
N ALA A 81 -22.86 10.17 -0.73
CA ALA A 81 -24.27 10.31 -0.41
C ALA A 81 -24.58 11.75 0.00
N LYS A 82 -25.79 12.22 -0.34
CA LYS A 82 -26.22 13.56 0.02
C LYS A 82 -26.31 13.67 1.55
N PRO A 83 -25.53 14.57 2.19
CA PRO A 83 -25.59 14.70 3.63
C PRO A 83 -26.92 15.31 4.05
N THR A 84 -27.54 14.70 5.05
CA THR A 84 -28.79 15.15 5.67
C THR A 84 -28.56 15.83 7.02
N ALA A 85 -27.40 15.60 7.62
CA ALA A 85 -26.98 16.23 8.86
C ALA A 85 -26.35 17.62 8.61
N GLY A 86 -26.57 18.55 9.53
CA GLY A 86 -26.03 19.91 9.48
C GLY A 86 -26.59 20.74 8.32
N ALA A 87 -25.74 21.59 7.74
CA ALA A 87 -26.12 22.44 6.62
C ALA A 87 -26.20 21.63 5.32
N VAL A 88 -27.41 21.34 4.84
CA VAL A 88 -27.63 20.59 3.60
C VAL A 88 -27.05 21.35 2.40
N PRO A 89 -26.19 20.72 1.58
CA PRO A 89 -25.62 21.34 0.38
C PRO A 89 -26.69 21.65 -0.68
N PRO A 90 -26.72 22.87 -1.23
CA PRO A 90 -27.74 23.29 -2.18
C PRO A 90 -27.63 22.59 -3.54
N ASN A 91 -26.40 22.37 -4.04
CA ASN A 91 -26.14 21.86 -5.39
C ASN A 91 -25.42 20.50 -5.35
N TRP A 92 -25.82 19.65 -4.42
CA TRP A 92 -25.18 18.35 -4.25
C TRP A 92 -25.43 17.42 -5.43
N LYS A 93 -24.36 16.72 -5.82
CA LYS A 93 -24.34 15.57 -6.72
C LYS A 93 -23.34 14.55 -6.18
N PRO A 94 -23.39 13.27 -6.57
CA PRO A 94 -22.33 12.33 -6.22
C PRO A 94 -21.01 12.79 -6.85
N TYR A 95 -19.95 12.87 -6.04
CA TYR A 95 -18.60 13.27 -6.45
C TYR A 95 -17.66 12.09 -6.61
N VAL A 96 -17.93 10.99 -5.91
CA VAL A 96 -17.23 9.71 -6.03
C VAL A 96 -18.23 8.57 -5.96
N ASP A 97 -18.00 7.49 -6.71
CA ASP A 97 -18.92 6.34 -6.75
C ASP A 97 -18.92 5.56 -5.43
N LYS A 98 -17.74 5.42 -4.81
CA LYS A 98 -17.52 4.82 -3.50
C LYS A 98 -16.28 5.40 -2.85
N LEU A 99 -16.24 5.41 -1.53
CA LEU A 99 -15.02 5.75 -0.81
C LEU A 99 -14.02 4.58 -0.91
N PRO A 100 -12.76 4.83 -1.31
CA PRO A 100 -11.70 3.84 -1.18
C PRO A 100 -11.39 3.61 0.29
N ALA A 101 -11.03 2.37 0.63
CA ALA A 101 -10.26 2.09 1.82
C ALA A 101 -8.79 2.34 1.49
N ASP A 102 -8.01 2.74 2.49
CA ASP A 102 -6.57 2.86 2.33
C ASP A 102 -5.93 1.48 2.02
N PRO A 103 -4.66 1.45 1.58
CA PRO A 103 -3.97 0.21 1.21
C PRO A 103 -3.80 -0.81 2.35
N TRP A 104 -4.09 -0.40 3.59
CA TRP A 104 -4.06 -1.24 4.79
C TRP A 104 -5.48 -1.64 5.26
N GLY A 105 -6.52 -1.29 4.48
CA GLY A 105 -7.90 -1.68 4.70
C GLY A 105 -8.68 -0.79 5.67
N ARG A 106 -8.16 0.39 6.01
CA ARG A 106 -8.80 1.35 6.91
C ARG A 106 -9.47 2.47 6.13
N GLN A 107 -10.31 3.25 6.80
CA GLN A 107 -10.92 4.44 6.19
C GLN A 107 -9.96 5.63 6.26
N TYR A 108 -10.00 6.46 5.21
CA TYR A 108 -9.31 7.75 5.22
C TYR A 108 -9.90 8.69 6.25
N GLN A 109 -9.02 9.47 6.87
CA GLN A 109 -9.36 10.51 7.83
C GLN A 109 -9.60 11.83 7.11
N TYR A 110 -10.51 12.62 7.66
CA TYR A 110 -10.86 13.94 7.15
C TYR A 110 -10.99 14.95 8.28
N LEU A 111 -10.36 16.11 8.11
CA LEU A 111 -10.45 17.23 9.04
C LEU A 111 -10.87 18.51 8.32
N ASN A 112 -11.83 19.20 8.94
CA ASN A 112 -12.29 20.52 8.53
C ASN A 112 -12.74 21.33 9.77
N PRO A 113 -12.03 22.41 10.16
CA PRO A 113 -10.84 22.96 9.47
C PRO A 113 -9.64 22.01 9.56
N GLY A 114 -8.83 21.99 8.50
CA GLY A 114 -7.55 21.28 8.50
C GLY A 114 -6.53 21.92 9.45
N VAL A 115 -5.57 21.13 9.89
CA VAL A 115 -4.40 21.57 10.66
C VAL A 115 -3.31 22.10 9.72
N LYS A 116 -3.13 21.46 8.56
CA LYS A 116 -2.06 21.78 7.59
C LYS A 116 -2.54 22.55 6.36
N GLY A 117 -3.86 22.65 6.15
CA GLY A 117 -4.49 23.45 5.10
C GLY A 117 -5.95 23.76 5.42
N ASP A 118 -6.72 24.22 4.42
CA ASP A 118 -8.17 24.44 4.57
C ASP A 118 -8.88 23.17 5.07
N ILE A 119 -8.47 22.02 4.52
CA ILE A 119 -8.92 20.68 4.87
C ILE A 119 -7.72 19.75 4.85
N ASP A 120 -7.77 18.70 5.65
CA ASP A 120 -6.79 17.61 5.61
C ASP A 120 -7.49 16.30 5.28
N VAL A 121 -6.88 15.51 4.37
CA VAL A 121 -7.26 14.13 4.08
C VAL A 121 -6.01 13.27 4.21
N PHE A 122 -6.09 12.18 4.98
CA PHE A 122 -4.91 11.36 5.24
C PHE A 122 -5.23 9.93 5.68
N SER A 123 -4.22 9.05 5.58
CA SER A 123 -4.18 7.71 6.19
C SER A 123 -3.03 7.67 7.20
N PHE A 124 -3.21 6.90 8.27
CA PHE A 124 -2.25 6.68 9.35
C PHE A 124 -1.15 5.66 9.00
N GLY A 125 -0.92 5.36 7.71
CA GLY A 125 0.11 4.40 7.31
C GLY A 125 -0.20 2.96 7.77
N ALA A 126 0.85 2.12 7.81
CA ALA A 126 0.70 0.70 8.13
C ALA A 126 0.32 0.43 9.59
N ASP A 127 0.89 1.17 10.55
CA ASP A 127 0.61 1.00 11.98
C ASP A 127 -0.80 1.46 12.39
N GLY A 128 -1.40 2.39 11.64
CA GLY A 128 -2.72 2.93 11.93
C GLY A 128 -2.74 3.95 13.06
N GLN A 129 -1.57 4.51 13.40
CA GLN A 129 -1.41 5.49 14.46
C GLN A 129 -0.94 6.83 13.87
N PRO A 130 -1.25 7.96 14.53
CA PRO A 130 -0.72 9.25 14.09
C PRO A 130 0.80 9.29 14.23
N GLY A 131 1.47 9.76 13.17
CA GLY A 131 2.91 9.92 13.13
C GLY A 131 3.60 8.82 12.33
N GLY A 132 4.57 8.14 12.95
CA GLY A 132 5.34 7.06 12.32
C GLY A 132 6.47 7.53 11.38
N GLU A 133 7.30 6.58 10.97
CA GLU A 133 8.37 6.76 9.97
C GLU A 133 8.30 5.66 8.91
N GLY A 134 8.81 5.94 7.70
CA GLY A 134 8.79 4.97 6.61
C GLY A 134 7.36 4.57 6.22
N ASN A 135 7.04 3.27 6.31
CA ASN A 135 5.73 2.73 5.94
C ASN A 135 4.63 3.02 6.97
N ASP A 136 5.04 3.34 8.20
CA ASP A 136 4.14 3.75 9.28
C ASP A 136 3.86 5.25 9.23
N ALA A 137 4.56 6.01 8.38
CA ALA A 137 4.37 7.45 8.28
C ALA A 137 2.97 7.81 7.75
N ASP A 138 2.35 8.82 8.36
CA ASP A 138 1.11 9.40 7.86
C ASP A 138 1.24 9.84 6.38
N VAL A 139 0.29 9.39 5.56
CA VAL A 139 0.18 9.77 4.15
C VAL A 139 -1.00 10.73 4.02
N GLY A 140 -0.72 12.02 3.81
CA GLY A 140 -1.75 13.06 3.84
C GLY A 140 -1.61 14.13 2.77
N SER A 141 -2.67 14.93 2.62
CA SER A 141 -2.85 15.96 1.59
C SER A 141 -1.84 17.11 1.63
N TRP A 142 -0.97 17.15 2.63
CA TRP A 142 0.08 18.14 2.84
C TRP A 142 1.44 17.74 2.27
N GLN A 143 1.57 16.53 1.74
CA GLN A 143 2.81 16.01 1.14
C GLN A 143 2.88 16.25 -0.37
#